data_AF-A0A534RZ46-F1
#
_entry.id   AF-A0A534RZ46-F1
#
_cell.length_a   1.000
_cell.length_b   1.000
_cell.length_c   1.000
_cell.angle_alpha   90.00
_cell.angle_beta   90.00
_cell.angle_gamma   90.00
#
_symmetry.space_group_name_H-M   'P 1'
#
loop_
_entity.id
_entity.type
_entity.pdbx_description
1 polymer ?
#
loop_
_entity_poly.entity_id
_entity_poly.type
_entity_poly.pdbx_seq_one_letter_code
_entity_poly.pdbx_strand_id
1 'polypeptide(L)'
;MPNTFSYPTTLTLAFLRSGFTVKYIPIQTLYRAGQSKISLVTDGIRFLLIITKIATLFSPFRVFLPVSIFFFLAGASNYLYTYLTQGRFTNMSVFMLTTAVIIFMLGLVSEQIALLRMERHGHVTDFGAEGED
;
A
#
# COMPACT_ATOMS: atom_id res chain seq x y z
N MET A 1 -22.35 3.04 -13.28
CA MET A 1 -21.15 2.99 -14.14
C MET A 1 -20.13 4.02 -13.64
N PRO A 2 -18.91 3.65 -13.23
CA PRO A 2 -17.93 4.61 -12.72
C PRO A 2 -17.21 5.30 -13.88
N ASN A 3 -17.28 6.62 -13.90
CA ASN A 3 -16.80 7.47 -14.98
C ASN A 3 -15.31 7.81 -14.78
N THR A 4 -14.56 7.81 -15.89
CA THR A 4 -13.24 8.44 -16.10
C THR A 4 -11.98 7.62 -15.73
N PHE A 5 -11.19 7.29 -16.76
CA PHE A 5 -9.79 6.78 -16.77
C PHE A 5 -9.50 5.31 -16.45
N SER A 6 -10.36 4.58 -15.74
CA SER A 6 -10.08 3.16 -15.40
C SER A 6 -10.57 2.14 -16.43
N TYR A 7 -11.33 2.57 -17.45
CA TYR A 7 -11.92 1.66 -18.45
C TYR A 7 -10.89 0.77 -19.17
N PRO A 8 -9.74 1.28 -19.64
CA PRO A 8 -8.76 0.43 -20.32
C PRO A 8 -8.16 -0.60 -19.37
N THR A 9 -7.78 -0.18 -18.16
CA THR A 9 -7.13 -1.02 -17.15
C THR A 9 -8.08 -2.10 -16.61
N THR A 10 -9.35 -1.74 -16.36
CA THR A 10 -10.39 -2.68 -15.93
C THR A 10 -10.70 -3.69 -17.03
N LEU A 11 -10.76 -3.25 -18.30
CA LEU A 11 -11.00 -4.13 -19.43
C LEU A 11 -9.81 -5.08 -19.66
N THR A 12 -8.56 -4.61 -19.59
CA THR A 12 -7.37 -5.47 -19.67
C THR A 12 -7.32 -6.50 -18.54
N LEU A 13 -7.60 -6.11 -17.30
CA LEU A 13 -7.60 -7.04 -16.17
C LEU A 13 -8.75 -8.06 -16.26
N ALA A 14 -9.93 -7.63 -16.73
CA ALA A 14 -11.05 -8.54 -16.98
C ALA A 14 -10.73 -9.57 -18.08
N PHE A 15 -10.03 -9.16 -19.15
CA PHE A 15 -9.60 -10.04 -20.24
C PHE A 15 -8.45 -10.99 -19.86
N LEU A 16 -7.51 -10.56 -19.02
CA LEU A 16 -6.46 -11.44 -18.48
C LEU A 16 -7.05 -12.49 -17.52
N ARG A 17 -8.06 -12.11 -16.72
CA ARG A 17 -8.71 -13.03 -15.79
C ARG A 17 -9.59 -14.08 -16.50
N SER A 18 -10.11 -13.81 -17.69
CA SER A 18 -10.98 -14.73 -18.43
C SER A 18 -10.24 -15.85 -19.18
N GLY A 19 -8.91 -15.97 -19.01
CA GLY A 19 -8.15 -17.14 -19.48
C GLY A 19 -7.93 -17.21 -20.99
N PHE A 20 -8.27 -16.15 -21.74
CA PHE A 20 -8.01 -16.08 -23.17
C PHE A 20 -6.55 -15.75 -23.47
N THR A 21 -6.00 -16.35 -24.53
CA THR A 21 -4.64 -16.06 -25.00
C THR A 21 -4.60 -14.64 -25.58
N VAL A 22 -3.88 -13.73 -24.91
CA VAL A 22 -3.71 -12.34 -25.35
C VAL A 22 -2.50 -12.23 -26.28
N LYS A 23 -2.73 -11.77 -27.52
CA LYS A 23 -1.66 -11.45 -28.48
C LYS A 23 -1.38 -9.96 -28.48
N TYR A 24 -0.17 -9.57 -28.11
CA TYR A 24 0.29 -8.19 -28.21
C TYR A 24 0.74 -7.89 -29.64
N ILE A 25 0.19 -6.85 -30.25
CA ILE A 25 0.55 -6.40 -31.59
C ILE A 25 1.26 -5.05 -31.45
N PRO A 26 2.45 -4.86 -32.05
CA PRO A 26 3.13 -3.57 -32.01
C PRO A 26 2.31 -2.53 -32.77
N ILE A 27 2.05 -1.40 -32.10
CA ILE A 27 1.32 -0.26 -32.67
C ILE A 27 2.29 0.91 -32.75
N GLN A 28 2.46 1.51 -33.93
CA GLN A 28 3.20 2.75 -34.07
C GLN A 28 2.32 3.91 -33.65
N THR A 29 2.63 4.53 -32.51
CA THR A 29 1.92 5.69 -32.00
C THR A 29 2.60 6.98 -32.45
N LEU A 30 1.82 7.95 -32.95
CA LEU A 30 2.33 9.28 -33.29
C LEU A 30 2.79 10.04 -32.04
N TYR A 31 3.76 10.97 -32.21
CA TYR A 31 4.20 11.86 -31.13
C TYR A 31 3.02 12.69 -30.59
N ARG A 32 2.85 12.70 -29.27
CA ARG A 32 1.71 13.36 -28.60
C ARG A 32 1.86 14.88 -28.69
N ALA A 33 1.04 15.54 -29.50
CA ALA A 33 0.88 16.98 -29.49
C ALA A 33 -0.21 17.39 -28.46
N GLY A 34 0.19 17.67 -27.22
CA GLY A 34 -0.71 18.20 -26.19
C GLY A 34 -0.14 18.16 -24.78
N GLN A 35 -0.60 19.06 -23.90
CA GLN A 35 -0.19 19.09 -22.49
C GLN A 35 -0.84 17.96 -21.70
N SER A 36 -0.07 17.31 -20.82
CA SER A 36 -0.59 16.27 -19.94
C SER A 36 -1.52 16.91 -18.91
N LYS A 37 -2.80 16.51 -18.93
CA LYS A 37 -3.80 16.93 -17.93
C LYS A 37 -3.61 16.25 -16.57
N ILE A 38 -2.58 15.39 -16.44
CA ILE A 38 -2.23 14.67 -15.22
C ILE A 38 -1.44 15.63 -14.33
N SER A 39 -2.05 15.98 -13.21
CA SER A 39 -1.42 16.76 -12.15
C SER A 39 -0.67 15.78 -11.25
N LEU A 40 0.66 15.78 -11.31
CA LEU A 40 1.49 14.84 -10.53
C LEU A 40 1.17 14.89 -9.02
N VAL A 41 0.80 16.05 -8.50
CA VAL A 41 0.47 16.27 -7.09
C VAL A 41 -0.93 15.75 -6.77
N THR A 42 -1.95 16.16 -7.53
CA THR A 42 -3.35 15.83 -7.22
C THR A 42 -3.66 14.37 -7.54
N ASP A 43 -3.15 13.86 -8.66
CA ASP A 43 -3.29 12.46 -9.04
C ASP A 43 -2.34 11.56 -8.26
N GLY A 44 -1.18 12.07 -7.85
CA GLY A 44 -0.25 11.38 -6.95
C GLY A 44 -0.88 11.04 -5.60
N ILE A 45 -1.61 11.97 -4.97
CA ILE A 45 -2.31 11.71 -3.70
C ILE A 45 -3.40 10.65 -3.89
N ARG A 46 -4.20 10.73 -4.96
CA ARG A 46 -5.21 9.69 -5.26
C ARG A 46 -4.57 8.33 -5.49
N PHE A 47 -3.45 8.28 -6.21
CA PHE A 47 -2.70 7.06 -6.45
C PHE A 47 -2.12 6.47 -5.16
N LEU A 48 -1.57 7.32 -4.29
CA LEU A 48 -1.07 6.93 -2.96
C LEU A 48 -2.22 6.39 -2.09
N LEU A 49 -3.38 7.03 -2.09
CA LEU A 49 -4.58 6.53 -1.41
C LEU A 49 -5.04 5.18 -1.96
N ILE A 50 -4.98 4.96 -3.27
CA ILE A 50 -5.34 3.68 -3.90
C ILE A 50 -4.33 2.59 -3.51
N ILE A 51 -3.02 2.88 -3.54
CA ILE A 51 -1.98 1.95 -3.07
C ILE A 51 -2.20 1.61 -1.60
N THR A 52 -2.43 2.61 -0.74
CA THR A 52 -2.72 2.40 0.68
C THR A 52 -3.98 1.57 0.89
N LYS A 53 -5.03 1.78 0.08
CA LYS A 53 -6.29 1.01 0.15
C LYS A 53 -6.11 -0.44 -0.29
N ILE A 54 -5.30 -0.69 -1.32
CA ILE A 54 -4.99 -2.05 -1.78
C ILE A 54 -4.04 -2.74 -0.80
N ALA A 55 -3.05 -2.02 -0.29
CA ALA A 55 -2.09 -2.56 0.68
C ALA A 55 -2.75 -2.86 2.03
N THR A 56 -3.66 -2.01 2.53
CA THR A 56 -4.46 -2.33 3.73
C THR A 56 -5.41 -3.51 3.53
N LEU A 57 -5.81 -3.80 2.29
CA LEU A 57 -6.65 -4.96 1.97
C LEU A 57 -5.87 -6.29 1.97
N PHE A 58 -4.59 -6.28 1.62
CA PHE A 58 -3.81 -7.50 1.42
C PHE A 58 -2.68 -7.74 2.44
N SER A 59 -2.04 -6.69 2.96
CA SER A 59 -1.03 -6.77 4.04
C SER A 59 -0.73 -5.35 4.54
N PRO A 60 -1.51 -4.84 5.52
CA PRO A 60 -1.36 -3.49 6.04
C PRO A 60 0.06 -3.21 6.55
N PHE A 61 0.80 -4.22 7.01
CA PHE A 61 2.18 -4.08 7.49
C PHE A 61 3.13 -3.47 6.45
N ARG A 62 2.94 -3.75 5.14
CA ARG A 62 3.79 -3.20 4.07
C ARG A 62 3.74 -1.68 3.93
N VAL A 63 2.70 -1.02 4.45
CA VAL A 63 2.59 0.44 4.44
C VAL A 63 3.20 1.05 5.69
N PHE A 64 2.92 0.47 6.86
CA PHE A 64 3.39 1.00 8.13
C PHE A 64 4.89 0.80 8.34
N LEU A 65 5.48 -0.27 7.78
CA LEU A 65 6.90 -0.57 7.89
C LEU A 65 7.83 0.49 7.28
N PRO A 66 7.69 0.91 6.00
CA PRO A 66 8.56 1.94 5.44
C PRO A 66 8.41 3.29 6.16
N VAL A 67 7.21 3.59 6.66
CA VAL A 67 6.95 4.81 7.44
C VAL A 67 7.63 4.74 8.81
N SER A 68 7.51 3.62 9.55
CA SER A 68 8.17 3.47 10.84
C SER A 68 9.69 3.51 10.71
N ILE A 69 10.25 2.87 9.67
CA ILE A 69 11.69 2.91 9.38
C ILE A 69 12.13 4.35 9.06
N PHE A 70 11.36 5.10 8.27
CA PHE A 70 11.66 6.49 7.98
C PHE A 70 11.74 7.34 9.26
N PHE A 71 10.75 7.24 10.14
CA PHE A 71 10.76 7.97 11.42
C PHE A 71 11.86 7.49 12.36
N PHE A 72 12.15 6.19 12.38
CA PHE A 72 13.22 5.62 13.19
C PHE A 72 14.59 6.13 12.74
N LEU A 73 14.88 6.10 11.44
CA LEU A 73 16.13 6.61 10.87
C LEU A 73 16.25 8.12 11.05
N ALA A 74 15.17 8.87 10.85
CA ALA A 74 15.15 10.31 11.08
C ALA A 74 15.41 10.64 12.56
N GLY A 75 14.75 9.94 13.49
CA GLY A 75 14.96 10.09 14.93
C GLY A 75 16.37 9.69 15.38
N ALA A 76 16.90 8.59 14.85
CA ALA A 76 18.26 8.12 15.13
C ALA A 76 19.32 9.08 14.57
N SER A 77 19.11 9.62 13.37
CA SER A 77 20.01 10.60 12.76
C SER A 77 19.99 11.92 13.54
N ASN A 78 18.81 12.38 13.96
CA ASN A 78 18.66 13.57 14.80
C ASN A 78 19.35 13.37 16.15
N TYR A 79 19.17 12.20 16.76
CA TYR A 79 19.83 11.84 18.00
C TYR A 79 21.35 11.84 17.83
N LEU A 80 21.88 11.17 16.81
CA LEU A 80 23.31 11.11 16.54
C LEU A 80 23.91 12.50 16.32
N TYR A 81 23.23 13.35 15.54
CA TYR A 81 23.65 14.74 15.32
C TYR A 81 23.68 15.54 16.62
N THR A 82 22.65 15.42 17.44
CA THR A 82 22.56 16.15 18.72
C THR A 82 23.57 15.62 19.74
N TYR A 83 23.80 14.31 19.76
CA TYR A 83 24.80 13.68 20.63
C TYR A 83 26.21 14.15 20.30
N LEU A 84 26.56 14.19 19.02
CA LEU A 84 27.88 14.65 18.57
C LEU A 84 28.11 16.15 18.79
N THR A 85 27.06 16.98 18.68
CA THR A 85 27.19 18.44 18.79
C THR A 85 27.03 18.98 20.21
N GLN A 86 26.09 18.43 20.99
CA GLN A 86 25.68 18.99 22.27
C GLN A 86 25.74 17.99 23.43
N GLY A 87 26.05 16.71 23.17
CA GLY A 87 26.06 15.66 24.20
C GLY A 87 24.70 15.47 24.89
N ARG A 88 23.62 16.00 24.30
CA ARG A 88 22.29 16.07 24.92
C ARG A 88 21.28 15.24 24.14
N PHE A 89 20.39 14.61 24.88
CA PHE A 89 19.23 13.95 24.31
C PHE A 89 18.10 14.97 24.14
N THR A 90 17.68 15.23 22.91
CA THR A 90 16.60 16.19 22.62
C THR A 90 15.24 15.54 22.68
N ASN A 91 14.25 16.28 23.20
CA ASN A 91 12.84 15.86 23.22
C ASN A 91 12.32 15.50 21.82
N MET A 92 12.86 16.13 20.77
CA MET A 92 12.49 15.85 19.38
C MET A 92 12.91 14.45 18.93
N SER A 93 14.12 14.01 19.31
CA SER A 93 14.60 12.65 19.02
C SER A 93 13.74 11.59 19.73
N VAL A 94 13.38 11.84 21.00
CA VAL A 94 12.45 11.00 21.76
C VAL A 94 11.10 10.90 21.06
N PHE A 95 10.55 12.04 20.64
CA PHE A 95 9.26 12.10 19.97
C PHE A 95 9.28 11.27 18.67
N MET A 96 10.26 11.51 17.80
CA MET A 96 10.39 10.78 16.52
C MET A 96 10.58 9.28 16.71
N LEU A 97 11.42 8.85 17.66
CA LEU A 97 11.61 7.43 17.97
C LEU A 97 10.36 6.78 18.56
N THR A 98 9.68 7.47 19.47
CA THR A 98 8.42 6.97 20.08
C THR A 98 7.34 6.84 19.03
N THR A 99 7.19 7.82 18.14
CA THR A 99 6.26 7.74 17.00
C THR A 99 6.61 6.58 16.07
N ALA A 100 7.89 6.34 15.78
CA ALA A 100 8.31 5.19 14.97
C ALA A 100 7.87 3.85 15.59
N VAL A 101 8.06 3.69 16.90
CA VAL A 101 7.65 2.49 17.64
C VAL A 101 6.12 2.32 17.62
N ILE A 102 5.36 3.40 17.86
CA ILE A 102 3.90 3.36 17.82
C ILE A 102 3.39 2.94 16.43
N ILE A 103 3.94 3.53 15.36
CA ILE A 103 3.58 3.18 13.98
C ILE A 103 3.90 1.71 13.68
N PHE A 104 5.05 1.22 14.16
CA PHE A 104 5.43 -0.18 14.00
C PHE A 104 4.48 -1.14 14.72
N MET A 105 4.14 -0.85 15.98
CA MET A 105 3.19 -1.64 16.75
C MET A 105 1.80 -1.65 16.11
N LEU A 106 1.30 -0.50 15.63
CA LEU A 106 0.04 -0.40 14.89
C LEU A 106 0.07 -1.22 13.60
N GLY A 107 1.22 -1.25 12.91
CA GLY A 107 1.44 -2.11 11.75
C GLY A 107 1.27 -3.60 12.08
N LEU A 108 1.88 -4.06 13.18
CA LEU A 108 1.76 -5.45 13.64
C LEU A 108 0.33 -5.81 14.05
N VAL A 109 -0.35 -4.93 14.79
CA VAL A 109 -1.75 -5.14 15.18
C VAL A 109 -2.66 -5.21 13.95
N SER A 110 -2.44 -4.35 12.96
CA SER A 110 -3.20 -4.35 11.71
C SER A 110 -3.03 -5.66 10.94
N GLU A 111 -1.81 -6.20 10.89
CA GLU A 111 -1.53 -7.49 10.25
C GLU A 111 -2.26 -8.63 10.97
N GLN A 112 -2.24 -8.64 12.31
CA GLN A 112 -2.96 -9.64 13.11
C GLN A 112 -4.48 -9.59 12.85
N ILE A 113 -5.07 -8.38 12.78
CA ILE A 113 -6.49 -8.20 12.46
C ILE A 113 -6.81 -8.72 11.05
N ALA A 114 -5.93 -8.47 10.08
CA ALA A 114 -6.10 -8.95 8.71
C ALA A 114 -6.09 -10.48 8.65
N LEU A 115 -5.14 -11.13 9.35
CA LEU A 115 -5.04 -12.59 9.44
C LEU A 115 -6.27 -13.22 10.11
N LEU A 116 -6.70 -12.68 11.26
CA LEU A 116 -7.91 -13.12 11.96
C LEU A 116 -9.17 -12.98 11.09
N ARG A 117 -9.25 -11.91 10.28
CA ARG A 117 -10.36 -11.72 9.34
C ARG A 117 -10.36 -12.77 8.24
N MET A 118 -9.19 -13.16 7.72
CA MET A 118 -9.10 -14.22 6.71
C MET A 118 -9.48 -15.59 7.29
N GLU A 119 -9.03 -15.91 8.51
CA GLU A 119 -9.36 -17.17 9.19
C GLU A 119 -10.87 -17.36 9.38
N ARG A 120 -11.59 -16.31 9.78
CA ARG A 120 -13.06 -16.37 9.89
C ARG A 120 -13.81 -16.66 8.58
N HIS A 121 -13.23 -16.35 7.41
CA HIS A 121 -13.89 -16.63 6.13
C HIS A 121 -13.54 -18.02 5.57
N GLY A 122 -12.51 -18.70 6.10
CA GLY A 122 -12.19 -20.08 5.73
C GLY A 122 -13.14 -21.13 6.33
N HIS A 123 -13.88 -20.79 7.39
CA HIS A 123 -14.73 -21.72 8.13
C HIS A 123 -16.16 -21.85 7.57
N VAL A 124 -16.49 -21.12 6.49
CA VAL A 124 -17.84 -21.11 5.88
C VAL A 124 -17.96 -22.11 4.71
N THR A 125 -16.84 -22.67 4.23
CA THR A 125 -16.84 -23.60 3.08
C THR A 125 -16.95 -25.08 3.43
N ASP A 126 -17.05 -25.46 4.71
CA ASP A 126 -17.07 -26.87 5.13
C ASP A 126 -18.48 -27.44 5.37
N PHE A 127 -19.54 -26.66 5.17
CA PHE A 127 -20.94 -27.12 5.36
C PHE A 127 -21.63 -27.62 4.09
N GLY A 128 -20.89 -27.85 3.00
CA GLY A 128 -21.46 -28.23 1.70
C GLY A 128 -21.05 -29.61 1.16
N ALA A 129 -20.29 -30.41 1.92
CA ALA A 129 -19.66 -31.64 1.41
C ALA A 129 -20.08 -32.94 2.15
N GLU A 130 -21.22 -32.95 2.85
CA GLU A 130 -21.78 -34.16 3.50
C GLU A 130 -23.28 -34.31 3.20
N GLY A 131 -23.65 -34.47 1.93
CA GLY A 131 -25.07 -34.56 1.58
C GLY A 131 -25.38 -35.17 0.22
N GLU A 132 -24.62 -36.17 -0.22
CA GLU A 132 -24.97 -36.94 -1.41
C GLU A 132 -24.52 -38.40 -1.26
N ASP A 133 -25.27 -39.14 -0.44
CA ASP A 133 -25.32 -40.62 -0.41
C ASP A 133 -26.77 -41.08 -0.65
#